data_AF-A0A7C9PXV6-F1
#
_entry.id   AF-A0A7C9PXV6-F1
#
_cell.length_a   1.000
_cell.length_b   1.000
_cell.length_c   1.000
_cell.angle_alpha   90.00
_cell.angle_beta   90.00
_cell.angle_gamma   90.00
#
_symmetry.space_group_name_H-M   'P 1'
#
loop_
_entity.id
_entity.type
_entity.pdbx_description
1 polymer ?
#
loop_
_entity_poly.entity_id
_entity_poly.type
_entity_poly.pdbx_seq_one_letter_code
_entity_poly.pdbx_strand_id
1 'polypeptide(L)'
;MKFDWGLRAALLGAAVAIAQPQVVAAKSIAEIQRIAEQITVRIEVPGAQGSGFIIAKEGNTYYVLTAYHVIVNKDPGQVELFTSDGQKHSLSDNNLAPMYPDPKSGKYFVDLAVVQFTSDRNYEVATLSNFQYRLYENRDYSSAGSGSVSARAPEESFVFASGWPKPEEGEGQKRQFTRGLLYDNLAYSTSNPEPGKRGYELVYTNLAHPGMSGGPVLDGSGRVIGIHGQADGKIIDSENDKIIQDYLEESGKQIRVKLGLSLAIPVETFLQLAPQNNINLRLKLESSPPERIKKPDFQNWAPPVATGDRDNLLYWLDRGNQLWRIGKIEEALADFERAIEKRKNYYLPWFAKGFTLGFAERYEEAFDACKKATDLNPKFYDAWRCQAGALQKMQRFREALYAIERATSIKSDNPADYATRGELQFALGQYPAALISFDEAISKRRALGLPDSVLFFNNKGFVFLALGRHSEALTSIETALKLDRNYAPAWSNKGWALREMGQHQQSLDAYDRAVELDPQDFNVWHNRAVTLYQMDRCRQALESLEKALEINPDYQPARDELEALRGSCS
;
A
#
# COMPACT_ATOMS: atom_id res chain seq x y z
N MET A 1 -48.12 -17.97 46.67
CA MET A 1 -47.01 -18.35 45.76
C MET A 1 -46.30 -17.08 45.34
N LYS A 2 -45.12 -16.80 45.91
CA LYS A 2 -44.10 -15.88 45.38
C LYS A 2 -42.87 -16.08 46.26
N PHE A 3 -41.83 -16.65 45.65
CA PHE A 3 -40.55 -16.96 46.27
C PHE A 3 -39.76 -15.66 46.44
N ASP A 4 -39.22 -15.45 47.64
CA ASP A 4 -38.26 -14.40 47.94
C ASP A 4 -36.93 -15.08 48.28
N TRP A 5 -35.93 -14.94 47.40
CA TRP A 5 -34.58 -15.45 47.62
C TRP A 5 -33.62 -14.27 47.58
N GLY A 6 -33.00 -14.02 48.72
CA GLY A 6 -32.01 -12.96 48.90
C GLY A 6 -30.76 -13.15 48.03
N LEU A 7 -30.30 -12.05 47.45
CA LEU A 7 -29.00 -11.94 46.82
C LEU A 7 -27.95 -11.51 47.85
N ARG A 8 -26.94 -12.37 48.06
CA ARG A 8 -25.69 -12.04 48.74
C ARG A 8 -24.81 -11.22 47.80
N ALA A 9 -24.34 -10.07 48.27
CA ALA A 9 -23.31 -9.28 47.60
C ALA A 9 -21.98 -10.05 47.61
N ALA A 10 -21.38 -10.24 46.43
CA ALA A 10 -20.00 -10.67 46.27
C ALA A 10 -19.20 -9.51 45.68
N LEU A 11 -18.29 -8.95 46.48
CA LEU A 11 -17.23 -8.05 46.05
C LEU A 11 -16.24 -8.83 45.17
N LEU A 12 -16.27 -8.61 43.86
CA LEU A 12 -15.20 -9.01 42.94
C LEU A 12 -14.28 -7.81 42.73
N GLY A 13 -13.22 -7.72 43.55
CA GLY A 13 -12.10 -6.83 43.28
C GLY A 13 -11.31 -7.38 42.08
N ALA A 14 -11.36 -6.70 40.95
CA ALA A 14 -10.48 -6.99 39.82
C ALA A 14 -9.08 -6.44 40.13
N ALA A 15 -8.12 -7.32 40.39
CA ALA A 15 -6.71 -6.95 40.39
C ALA A 15 -6.28 -6.71 38.93
N VAL A 16 -6.04 -5.44 38.57
CA VAL A 16 -5.37 -5.11 37.30
C VAL A 16 -3.88 -5.41 37.49
N ALA A 17 -3.44 -6.56 36.99
CA ALA A 17 -2.02 -6.81 36.81
C ALA A 17 -1.55 -5.95 35.62
N ILE A 18 -0.89 -4.83 35.89
CA ILE A 18 -0.14 -4.10 34.88
C ILE A 18 1.12 -4.93 34.61
N ALA A 19 1.03 -5.84 33.64
CA ALA A 19 2.22 -6.42 33.04
C ALA A 19 2.96 -5.28 32.33
N GLN A 20 4.20 -4.98 32.76
CA GLN A 20 5.07 -4.14 31.97
C GLN A 20 5.23 -4.82 30.59
N PRO A 21 5.02 -4.13 29.47
CA PRO A 21 5.28 -4.71 28.16
C PRO A 21 6.75 -5.12 28.14
N GLN A 22 7.03 -6.41 28.04
CA GLN A 22 8.39 -6.86 27.78
C GLN A 22 8.77 -6.27 26.42
N VAL A 23 9.83 -5.46 26.41
CA VAL A 23 10.44 -4.99 25.17
C VAL A 23 11.07 -6.21 24.52
N VAL A 24 10.34 -6.86 23.61
CA VAL A 24 10.91 -7.89 22.75
C VAL A 24 11.97 -7.20 21.89
N ALA A 25 13.18 -7.76 21.90
CA ALA A 25 14.28 -7.17 21.13
C ALA A 25 13.99 -7.34 19.63
N ALA A 26 14.20 -6.26 18.87
CA ALA A 26 14.00 -6.25 17.42
C ALA A 26 14.76 -7.41 16.74
N LYS A 27 14.07 -8.20 15.90
CA LYS A 27 14.73 -9.26 15.13
C LYS A 27 15.86 -8.71 14.25
N SER A 28 16.94 -9.47 14.15
CA SER A 28 18.00 -9.20 13.18
C SER A 28 17.56 -9.57 11.76
N ILE A 29 18.15 -8.91 10.75
CA ILE A 29 17.90 -9.24 9.33
C ILE A 29 18.21 -10.72 9.04
N ALA A 30 19.22 -11.29 9.69
CA ALA A 30 19.57 -12.70 9.53
C ALA A 30 18.46 -13.64 10.06
N GLU A 31 17.79 -13.26 11.16
CA GLU A 31 16.64 -14.01 11.67
C GLU A 31 15.43 -13.90 10.74
N ILE A 32 15.14 -12.71 10.22
CA ILE A 32 14.06 -12.51 9.24
C ILE A 32 14.34 -13.32 7.97
N GLN A 33 15.59 -13.33 7.49
CA GLN A 33 16.00 -14.13 6.33
C GLN A 33 15.81 -15.63 6.56
N ARG A 34 16.10 -16.14 7.76
CA ARG A 34 15.86 -17.56 8.12
C ARG A 34 14.38 -17.89 8.17
N ILE A 35 13.55 -17.03 8.76
CA ILE A 35 12.09 -17.20 8.77
C ILE A 35 11.58 -17.27 7.33
N ALA A 36 11.96 -16.28 6.51
CA ALA A 36 11.58 -16.21 5.11
C ALA A 36 12.03 -17.45 4.34
N GLU A 37 13.22 -17.98 4.61
CA GLU A 37 13.71 -19.23 4.01
C GLU A 37 12.85 -20.43 4.33
N GLN A 38 12.50 -20.61 5.61
CA GLN A 38 11.80 -21.78 6.10
C GLN A 38 10.35 -21.86 5.58
N ILE A 39 9.69 -20.72 5.43
CA ILE A 39 8.27 -20.65 5.02
C ILE A 39 8.08 -20.57 3.49
N THR A 40 9.07 -20.09 2.74
CA THR A 40 8.93 -19.86 1.29
C THR A 40 9.06 -21.17 0.53
N VAL A 41 8.09 -21.45 -0.34
CA VAL A 41 8.10 -22.62 -1.21
C VAL A 41 8.28 -22.20 -2.67
N ARG A 42 8.87 -23.08 -3.47
CA ARG A 42 8.96 -22.94 -4.92
C ARG A 42 7.82 -23.73 -5.57
N ILE A 43 7.18 -23.14 -6.56
CA ILE A 43 6.10 -23.78 -7.31
C ILE A 43 6.53 -23.87 -8.77
N GLU A 44 6.63 -25.08 -9.29
CA GLU A 44 6.92 -25.34 -10.70
C GLU A 44 5.67 -25.82 -11.41
N VAL A 45 5.44 -25.28 -12.60
CA VAL A 45 4.38 -25.71 -13.52
C VAL A 45 4.96 -25.81 -14.93
N PRO A 46 4.35 -26.55 -15.86
CA PRO A 46 4.90 -26.67 -17.22
C PRO A 46 5.11 -25.29 -17.87
N GLY A 47 6.36 -25.00 -18.20
CA GLY A 47 6.82 -23.75 -18.83
C GLY A 47 6.89 -22.52 -17.92
N ALA A 48 6.58 -22.63 -16.63
CA ALA A 48 6.62 -21.49 -15.71
C ALA A 48 7.02 -21.89 -14.29
N GLN A 49 7.36 -20.87 -13.50
CA GLN A 49 7.71 -21.02 -12.11
C GLN A 49 7.09 -19.86 -11.33
N GLY A 50 6.72 -20.13 -10.10
CA GLY A 50 6.32 -19.16 -9.11
C GLY A 50 6.83 -19.54 -7.73
N SER A 51 6.32 -18.84 -6.74
CA SER A 51 6.63 -19.00 -5.33
C SER A 51 5.34 -19.04 -4.52
N GLY A 52 5.44 -19.48 -3.28
CA GLY A 52 4.36 -19.44 -2.30
C GLY A 52 4.93 -19.40 -0.90
N PHE A 53 4.07 -19.47 0.10
CA PHE A 53 4.49 -19.70 1.47
C PHE A 53 3.46 -20.45 2.29
N ILE A 54 3.93 -21.22 3.27
CA ILE A 54 3.09 -22.06 4.14
C ILE A 54 2.37 -21.17 5.17
N ILE A 55 1.04 -21.22 5.20
CA ILE A 55 0.18 -20.39 6.07
C ILE A 55 -0.53 -21.16 7.18
N ALA A 56 -0.68 -22.49 7.04
CA ALA A 56 -1.32 -23.33 8.04
C ALA A 56 -0.88 -24.80 7.91
N LYS A 57 -1.13 -25.57 8.96
CA LYS A 57 -1.01 -27.03 9.01
C LYS A 57 -2.18 -27.62 9.79
N GLU A 58 -2.88 -28.60 9.22
CA GLU A 58 -3.93 -29.38 9.89
C GLU A 58 -3.66 -30.87 9.69
N GLY A 59 -3.37 -31.60 10.78
CA GLY A 59 -2.85 -32.97 10.67
C GLY A 59 -1.53 -32.98 9.89
N ASN A 60 -1.46 -33.77 8.81
CA ASN A 60 -0.32 -33.82 7.89
C ASN A 60 -0.48 -32.93 6.65
N THR A 61 -1.58 -32.18 6.56
CA THR A 61 -1.88 -31.31 5.41
C THR A 61 -1.35 -29.90 5.69
N TYR A 62 -0.54 -29.39 4.77
CA TYR A 62 -0.03 -28.03 4.76
C TYR A 62 -0.77 -27.19 3.73
N TYR A 63 -1.02 -25.93 4.07
CA TYR A 63 -1.70 -24.96 3.22
C TYR A 63 -0.72 -23.88 2.80
N VAL A 64 -0.68 -23.59 1.50
CA VAL A 64 0.24 -22.64 0.89
C VAL A 64 -0.55 -21.55 0.20
N LEU A 65 -0.25 -20.30 0.53
CA LEU A 65 -0.77 -19.14 -0.17
C LEU A 65 0.17 -18.78 -1.32
N THR A 66 -0.40 -18.48 -2.49
CA THR A 66 0.34 -18.05 -3.69
C THR A 66 -0.53 -17.12 -4.54
N ALA A 67 0.07 -16.54 -5.58
CA ALA A 67 -0.67 -15.78 -6.58
C ALA A 67 -1.42 -16.73 -7.52
N TYR A 68 -2.68 -16.45 -7.85
CA TYR A 68 -3.49 -17.37 -8.66
C TYR A 68 -2.90 -17.61 -10.04
N HIS A 69 -2.32 -16.59 -10.68
CA HIS A 69 -1.70 -16.73 -11.99
C HIS A 69 -0.50 -17.70 -12.03
N VAL A 70 0.09 -18.04 -10.88
CA VAL A 70 1.17 -19.04 -10.80
C VAL A 70 0.66 -20.43 -11.13
N ILE A 71 -0.61 -20.71 -10.81
CA ILE A 71 -1.23 -22.04 -10.90
C ILE A 71 -2.41 -22.10 -11.90
N VAL A 72 -2.88 -20.96 -12.41
CA VAL A 72 -4.04 -20.88 -13.30
C VAL A 72 -3.84 -21.63 -14.62
N ASN A 73 -4.89 -22.30 -15.10
CA ASN A 73 -4.90 -23.09 -16.34
C ASN A 73 -3.87 -24.23 -16.37
N LYS A 74 -3.50 -24.75 -15.19
CA LYS A 74 -2.61 -25.91 -15.04
C LYS A 74 -3.37 -27.06 -14.39
N ASP A 75 -3.16 -28.26 -14.90
CA ASP A 75 -3.64 -29.49 -14.26
C ASP A 75 -2.94 -29.63 -12.89
N PRO A 76 -3.69 -29.79 -11.77
CA PRO A 76 -3.10 -30.00 -10.45
C PRO A 76 -2.01 -31.08 -10.41
N GLY A 77 -2.14 -32.15 -11.22
CA GLY A 77 -1.15 -33.22 -11.31
C GLY A 77 0.19 -32.81 -11.94
N GLN A 78 0.25 -31.63 -12.56
CA GLN A 78 1.44 -31.06 -13.18
C GLN A 78 2.08 -29.95 -12.34
N VAL A 79 1.51 -29.62 -11.18
CA VAL A 79 2.05 -28.61 -10.27
C VAL A 79 2.92 -29.29 -9.23
N GLU A 80 4.20 -28.89 -9.18
CA GLU A 80 5.18 -29.43 -8.25
C GLU A 80 5.58 -28.35 -7.24
N LEU A 81 5.56 -28.71 -5.96
CA LEU A 81 5.93 -27.83 -4.87
C LEU A 81 7.22 -28.30 -4.23
N PHE A 82 8.17 -27.38 -4.04
CA PHE A 82 9.43 -27.66 -3.36
C PHE A 82 9.50 -26.87 -2.06
N THR A 83 9.67 -27.57 -0.94
CA THR A 83 9.85 -26.98 0.39
C THR A 83 11.27 -26.48 0.60
N SER A 84 11.50 -25.76 1.70
CA SER A 84 12.78 -25.11 2.03
C SER A 84 13.96 -26.08 2.17
N ASP A 85 13.69 -27.36 2.45
CA ASP A 85 14.66 -28.46 2.48
C ASP A 85 14.85 -29.15 1.12
N GLY A 86 14.27 -28.61 0.04
CA GLY A 86 14.33 -29.12 -1.32
C GLY A 86 13.44 -30.32 -1.62
N GLN A 87 12.62 -30.77 -0.66
CA GLN A 87 11.71 -31.89 -0.90
C GLN A 87 10.59 -31.52 -1.86
N LYS A 88 10.32 -32.42 -2.80
CA LYS A 88 9.25 -32.29 -3.79
C LYS A 88 7.95 -32.88 -3.25
N HIS A 89 6.86 -32.15 -3.44
CA HIS A 89 5.50 -32.54 -3.06
C HIS A 89 4.54 -32.29 -4.23
N SER A 90 3.58 -33.20 -4.40
CA SER A 90 2.48 -33.03 -5.33
C SER A 90 1.30 -32.33 -4.65
N LEU A 91 0.57 -31.55 -5.43
CA LEU A 91 -0.69 -30.95 -5.03
C LEU A 91 -1.77 -32.02 -4.79
N SER A 92 -2.56 -31.88 -3.73
CA SER A 92 -3.77 -32.68 -3.49
C SER A 92 -4.92 -32.29 -4.43
N ASP A 93 -5.90 -33.17 -4.65
CA ASP A 93 -6.97 -32.96 -5.64
C ASP A 93 -7.94 -31.80 -5.32
N ASN A 94 -7.96 -31.31 -4.07
CA ASN A 94 -8.87 -30.24 -3.58
C ASN A 94 -8.27 -28.81 -3.67
N ASN A 95 -7.25 -28.61 -4.50
CA ASN A 95 -6.27 -27.55 -4.30
C ASN A 95 -6.54 -26.18 -4.93
N LEU A 96 -7.67 -25.99 -5.60
CA LEU A 96 -7.86 -24.79 -6.41
C LEU A 96 -9.17 -24.09 -6.04
N ALA A 97 -9.14 -23.37 -4.93
CA ALA A 97 -10.08 -22.29 -4.71
C ALA A 97 -9.37 -20.99 -5.16
N PRO A 98 -9.61 -20.48 -6.39
CA PRO A 98 -9.42 -19.06 -6.61
C PRO A 98 -10.17 -18.34 -5.49
N MET A 99 -9.53 -17.39 -4.82
CA MET A 99 -10.29 -16.54 -3.94
C MET A 99 -11.21 -15.70 -4.83
N TYR A 100 -12.51 -16.02 -4.78
CA TYR A 100 -13.65 -15.49 -5.55
C TYR A 100 -14.13 -16.32 -6.78
N PRO A 101 -15.43 -16.67 -6.85
CA PRO A 101 -16.20 -16.29 -8.06
C PRO A 101 -17.61 -15.68 -7.82
N ASP A 102 -17.82 -14.51 -8.45
CA ASP A 102 -19.00 -13.84 -9.05
C ASP A 102 -20.42 -14.08 -8.52
N PRO A 103 -21.18 -13.04 -8.10
CA PRO A 103 -22.58 -13.25 -7.75
C PRO A 103 -23.48 -13.67 -8.93
N LYS A 104 -23.16 -13.39 -10.22
CA LYS A 104 -23.89 -13.87 -11.45
C LYS A 104 -23.44 -13.34 -12.84
N SER A 105 -22.41 -12.50 -12.99
CA SER A 105 -22.39 -11.38 -13.96
C SER A 105 -21.18 -11.21 -14.92
N GLY A 106 -20.12 -12.00 -14.84
CA GLY A 106 -19.00 -12.00 -15.81
C GLY A 106 -17.63 -11.55 -15.29
N LYS A 107 -17.13 -12.24 -14.26
CA LYS A 107 -15.71 -12.56 -13.99
C LYS A 107 -14.75 -11.42 -13.58
N TYR A 108 -14.71 -11.20 -12.26
CA TYR A 108 -13.59 -10.55 -11.61
C TYR A 108 -13.11 -11.37 -10.39
N PHE A 109 -11.85 -11.84 -10.36
CA PHE A 109 -11.18 -12.54 -9.23
C PHE A 109 -9.97 -11.72 -8.71
N VAL A 110 -9.68 -11.83 -7.40
CA VAL A 110 -8.44 -11.36 -6.77
C VAL A 110 -7.36 -12.40 -7.06
N ASP A 111 -6.14 -11.99 -7.41
CA ASP A 111 -5.08 -12.89 -7.90
C ASP A 111 -4.41 -13.71 -6.77
N LEU A 112 -5.22 -14.44 -6.00
CA LEU A 112 -4.84 -15.27 -4.86
C LEU A 112 -5.34 -16.70 -4.99
N ALA A 113 -4.53 -17.64 -4.53
CA ALA A 113 -4.89 -19.05 -4.43
C ALA A 113 -4.31 -19.70 -3.17
N VAL A 114 -5.06 -20.65 -2.62
CA VAL A 114 -4.58 -21.55 -1.57
C VAL A 114 -4.46 -22.96 -2.14
N VAL A 115 -3.25 -23.52 -2.10
CA VAL A 115 -2.96 -24.91 -2.50
C VAL A 115 -2.56 -25.74 -1.29
N GLN A 116 -2.65 -27.07 -1.39
CA GLN A 116 -2.37 -27.98 -0.27
C GLN A 116 -1.38 -29.08 -0.67
N PHE A 117 -0.59 -29.55 0.28
CA PHE A 117 0.19 -30.76 0.12
C PHE A 117 0.25 -31.53 1.43
N THR A 118 0.58 -32.82 1.38
CA THR A 118 0.68 -33.66 2.58
C THR A 118 2.14 -34.04 2.86
N SER A 119 2.53 -34.03 4.13
CA SER A 119 3.86 -34.48 4.54
C SER A 119 3.92 -34.82 6.03
N ASP A 120 4.66 -35.86 6.39
CA ASP A 120 5.00 -36.19 7.78
C ASP A 120 6.14 -35.33 8.33
N ARG A 121 6.83 -34.57 7.46
CA ARG A 121 7.88 -33.63 7.88
C ARG A 121 7.26 -32.42 8.58
N ASN A 122 8.05 -31.76 9.42
CA ASN A 122 7.66 -30.52 10.09
C ASN A 122 8.23 -29.32 9.35
N TYR A 123 7.35 -28.52 8.74
CA TYR A 123 7.70 -27.26 8.11
C TYR A 123 7.20 -26.08 8.95
N GLU A 124 7.94 -24.98 8.92
CA GLU A 124 7.55 -23.76 9.60
C GLU A 124 6.30 -23.16 8.94
N VAL A 125 5.39 -22.66 9.77
CA VAL A 125 4.16 -22.00 9.33
C VAL A 125 4.31 -20.50 9.56
N ALA A 126 4.06 -19.71 8.53
CA ALA A 126 4.16 -18.26 8.58
C ALA A 126 3.23 -17.65 9.63
N THR A 127 3.72 -16.61 10.29
CA THR A 127 2.91 -15.68 11.07
C THR A 127 2.42 -14.58 10.15
N LEU A 128 1.10 -14.32 10.13
CA LEU A 128 0.49 -13.27 9.30
C LEU A 128 0.25 -12.03 10.14
N SER A 129 0.56 -10.87 9.58
CA SER A 129 0.31 -9.59 10.23
C SER A 129 -1.12 -9.12 9.96
N ASN A 130 -1.91 -8.97 11.01
CA ASN A 130 -3.18 -8.23 11.03
C ASN A 130 -2.96 -6.81 11.60
N PHE A 131 -1.72 -6.31 11.51
CA PHE A 131 -1.43 -4.91 11.81
C PHE A 131 -1.89 -4.04 10.64
N GLN A 132 -2.55 -2.93 10.96
CA GLN A 132 -2.97 -1.94 9.97
C GLN A 132 -1.77 -1.07 9.58
N TYR A 133 -1.05 -1.48 8.54
CA TYR A 133 -0.04 -0.63 7.92
C TYR A 133 -0.79 0.59 7.37
N ARG A 134 -0.39 1.80 7.81
CA ARG A 134 -0.94 3.06 7.29
C ARG A 134 -0.45 3.24 5.85
N LEU A 135 -1.06 2.50 4.92
CA LEU A 135 -0.75 2.51 3.48
C LEU A 135 -1.33 3.74 2.76
N TYR A 136 -1.98 4.62 3.53
CA TYR A 136 -2.63 5.80 3.03
C TYR A 136 -2.30 6.96 3.99
N GLU A 137 -1.48 7.91 3.57
CA GLU A 137 -1.22 9.14 4.29
C GLU A 137 -2.58 9.78 4.60
N ASN A 138 -2.78 10.20 5.85
CA ASN A 138 -3.86 11.12 6.18
C ASN A 138 -3.64 12.38 5.34
N ARG A 139 -4.36 12.49 4.23
CA ARG A 139 -4.45 13.76 3.52
C ARG A 139 -5.32 14.66 4.38
N ASP A 140 -4.65 15.55 5.10
CA ASP A 140 -5.33 16.64 5.77
C ASP A 140 -5.87 17.59 4.71
N TYR A 141 -7.16 17.49 4.44
CA TYR A 141 -7.88 18.41 3.56
C TYR A 141 -8.58 19.52 4.37
N SER A 142 -8.43 19.54 5.69
CA SER A 142 -9.18 20.42 6.61
C SER A 142 -8.63 21.85 6.68
N SER A 143 -7.45 22.08 6.10
CA SER A 143 -6.89 23.41 5.93
C SER A 143 -6.62 23.67 4.45
N ALA A 144 -7.19 24.75 3.90
CA ALA A 144 -6.87 25.28 2.57
C ALA A 144 -5.43 25.84 2.50
N GLY A 145 -4.48 25.22 3.18
CA GLY A 145 -3.16 25.74 3.47
C GLY A 145 -2.61 25.20 4.78
N SER A 146 -2.49 23.88 4.94
CA SER A 146 -1.33 23.37 5.67
C SER A 146 -0.86 22.12 4.96
N GLY A 147 0.44 22.12 4.65
CA GLY A 147 1.05 21.04 3.88
C GLY A 147 0.78 19.71 4.56
N SER A 148 0.66 18.67 3.73
CA SER A 148 1.08 17.31 4.04
C SER A 148 1.66 17.24 5.45
N VAL A 149 0.82 17.01 6.47
CA VAL A 149 1.36 16.49 7.71
C VAL A 149 1.97 15.21 7.22
N SER A 150 3.30 15.19 7.16
CA SER A 150 4.01 13.96 6.95
C SER A 150 3.51 13.09 8.10
N ALA A 151 2.51 12.27 7.83
CA ALA A 151 2.54 10.92 8.33
C ALA A 151 3.80 10.37 7.70
N ARG A 152 4.97 10.72 8.28
CA ARG A 152 6.22 10.02 8.09
C ARG A 152 5.75 8.58 8.10
N ALA A 153 5.80 7.90 6.95
CA ALA A 153 5.72 6.45 6.95
C ALA A 153 6.63 6.06 8.10
N PRO A 154 6.08 5.49 9.20
CA PRO A 154 6.71 5.54 10.51
C PRO A 154 8.13 5.06 10.32
N GLU A 155 9.09 5.99 10.46
CA GLU A 155 10.53 5.79 10.28
C GLU A 155 10.92 4.58 9.41
N GLU A 156 11.18 4.74 8.11
CA GLU A 156 11.70 3.70 7.19
C GLU A 156 11.14 2.27 7.50
N SER A 157 9.87 2.02 7.20
CA SER A 157 9.28 0.68 7.37
C SER A 157 9.88 -0.29 6.35
N PHE A 158 11.04 -0.86 6.68
CA PHE A 158 11.70 -1.85 5.85
C PHE A 158 10.84 -3.10 5.69
N VAL A 159 10.76 -3.58 4.45
CA VAL A 159 10.09 -4.82 4.10
C VAL A 159 11.01 -5.73 3.32
N PHE A 160 10.71 -7.01 3.38
CA PHE A 160 11.52 -8.06 2.82
C PHE A 160 10.71 -8.91 1.87
N ALA A 161 11.21 -9.18 0.67
CA ALA A 161 10.56 -10.07 -0.27
C ALA A 161 11.39 -11.33 -0.41
N SER A 162 10.72 -12.48 -0.36
CA SER A 162 11.35 -13.79 -0.55
C SER A 162 10.66 -14.55 -1.67
N GLY A 163 11.44 -15.19 -2.52
CA GLY A 163 10.91 -15.95 -3.63
C GLY A 163 11.98 -16.68 -4.42
N TRP A 164 11.54 -17.49 -5.38
CA TRP A 164 12.39 -18.31 -6.23
C TRP A 164 12.36 -17.76 -7.65
N PRO A 165 13.29 -16.86 -8.03
CA PRO A 165 13.41 -16.42 -9.41
C PRO A 165 13.66 -17.61 -10.36
N LYS A 166 13.24 -17.47 -11.62
CA LYS A 166 13.70 -18.36 -12.68
C LYS A 166 15.24 -18.31 -12.74
N PRO A 167 15.94 -19.45 -12.80
CA PRO A 167 17.38 -19.46 -12.90
C PRO A 167 17.82 -18.83 -14.23
N GLU A 168 18.95 -18.12 -14.21
CA GLU A 168 19.61 -17.68 -15.45
C GLU A 168 20.26 -18.88 -16.15
N GLU A 169 20.49 -18.76 -17.45
CA GLU A 169 21.07 -19.83 -18.26
C GLU A 169 22.48 -20.18 -17.75
N GLY A 170 22.69 -21.43 -17.34
CA GLY A 170 23.94 -21.89 -16.74
C GLY A 170 24.06 -21.70 -15.22
N GLU A 171 23.07 -21.07 -14.57
CA GLU A 171 23.02 -20.94 -13.11
C GLU A 171 22.08 -21.96 -12.45
N GLY A 172 22.39 -22.34 -11.21
CA GLY A 172 21.52 -23.20 -10.39
C GLY A 172 20.33 -22.44 -9.82
N GLN A 173 19.26 -23.16 -9.47
CA GLN A 173 18.11 -22.57 -8.79
C GLN A 173 18.51 -22.00 -7.43
N LYS A 174 18.25 -20.70 -7.22
CA LYS A 174 18.57 -20.01 -5.97
C LYS A 174 17.39 -19.19 -5.47
N ARG A 175 17.10 -19.26 -4.17
CA ARG A 175 16.14 -18.37 -3.50
C ARG A 175 16.72 -16.97 -3.41
N GLN A 176 15.88 -15.96 -3.63
CA GLN A 176 16.22 -14.57 -3.37
C GLN A 176 15.51 -14.05 -2.12
N PHE A 177 16.23 -13.22 -1.38
CA PHE A 177 15.75 -12.45 -0.25
C PHE A 177 16.19 -11.01 -0.47
N THR A 178 15.24 -10.14 -0.81
CA THR A 178 15.51 -8.75 -1.17
C THR A 178 14.95 -7.82 -0.10
N ARG A 179 15.58 -6.65 0.03
CA ARG A 179 15.25 -5.63 1.04
C ARG A 179 14.78 -4.38 0.32
N GLY A 180 13.85 -3.68 0.92
CA GLY A 180 13.36 -2.40 0.43
C GLY A 180 12.48 -1.73 1.46
N LEU A 181 11.81 -0.68 1.02
CA LEU A 181 10.96 0.15 1.86
C LEU A 181 9.52 -0.10 1.46
N LEU A 182 8.65 -0.26 2.47
CA LEU A 182 7.22 -0.08 2.27
C LEU A 182 7.01 1.36 1.83
N TYR A 183 6.31 1.53 0.72
CA TYR A 183 6.15 2.83 0.09
C TYR A 183 4.67 3.16 0.02
N ASP A 184 4.28 4.24 0.69
CA ASP A 184 2.95 4.79 0.50
C ASP A 184 2.93 5.56 -0.82
N ASN A 185 2.17 5.02 -1.77
CA ASN A 185 1.89 5.73 -3.00
C ASN A 185 0.43 5.54 -3.33
N LEU A 186 -0.42 6.36 -2.71
CA LEU A 186 -1.85 6.46 -2.97
C LEU A 186 -2.22 6.35 -4.46
N ALA A 187 -1.47 7.03 -5.34
CA ALA A 187 -1.73 7.01 -6.78
C ALA A 187 -1.38 5.66 -7.42
N TYR A 188 -0.47 4.88 -6.84
CA TYR A 188 -0.16 3.52 -7.27
C TYR A 188 -1.01 2.47 -6.56
N SER A 189 -1.28 2.57 -5.26
CA SER A 189 -2.09 1.63 -4.48
C SER A 189 -3.57 1.65 -4.86
N THR A 190 -4.08 2.82 -5.29
CA THR A 190 -5.44 2.93 -5.85
C THR A 190 -5.50 2.70 -7.36
N SER A 191 -4.33 2.61 -8.01
CA SER A 191 -4.22 2.17 -9.40
C SER A 191 -4.04 0.65 -9.45
N ASN A 192 -4.61 -0.01 -10.44
CA ASN A 192 -4.28 -1.40 -10.71
C ASN A 192 -3.65 -1.44 -12.10
N PRO A 193 -2.31 -1.37 -12.22
CA PRO A 193 -1.65 -0.96 -13.45
C PRO A 193 -1.89 -1.88 -14.66
N GLU A 194 -2.35 -3.13 -14.46
CA GLU A 194 -2.68 -4.08 -15.54
C GLU A 194 -4.14 -4.61 -15.46
N PRO A 195 -4.87 -4.63 -16.59
CA PRO A 195 -6.14 -5.36 -16.70
C PRO A 195 -5.99 -6.84 -16.36
N GLY A 196 -6.84 -7.37 -15.48
CA GLY A 196 -6.94 -8.82 -15.20
C GLY A 196 -6.17 -9.35 -13.97
N LYS A 197 -5.40 -8.53 -13.26
CA LYS A 197 -4.64 -8.93 -12.06
C LYS A 197 -4.99 -8.00 -10.88
N ARG A 198 -5.83 -8.43 -9.94
CA ARG A 198 -6.52 -7.55 -8.97
C ARG A 198 -6.03 -7.73 -7.54
N GLY A 199 -6.06 -6.63 -6.76
CA GLY A 199 -5.77 -6.64 -5.31
C GLY A 199 -4.36 -6.17 -4.91
N TYR A 200 -3.55 -5.71 -5.86
CA TYR A 200 -2.16 -5.31 -5.67
C TYR A 200 -2.00 -3.91 -5.04
N GLU A 201 -2.38 -3.79 -3.77
CA GLU A 201 -2.48 -2.51 -3.06
C GLU A 201 -1.27 -2.22 -2.15
N LEU A 202 -0.45 -3.24 -1.84
CA LEU A 202 0.79 -3.07 -1.09
C LEU A 202 1.93 -2.70 -2.05
N VAL A 203 2.55 -1.54 -1.85
CA VAL A 203 3.59 -0.99 -2.73
C VAL A 203 4.91 -0.90 -1.99
N TYR A 204 6.01 -1.35 -2.61
CA TYR A 204 7.32 -1.35 -1.96
C TYR A 204 8.46 -1.34 -2.97
N THR A 205 9.67 -1.00 -2.51
CA THR A 205 10.80 -0.76 -3.41
C THR A 205 11.62 -2.01 -3.74
N ASN A 206 11.39 -3.14 -3.06
CA ASN A 206 12.23 -4.34 -3.19
C ASN A 206 12.44 -4.77 -4.64
N LEU A 207 13.63 -5.31 -4.89
CA LEU A 207 13.93 -5.97 -6.16
C LEU A 207 13.15 -7.27 -6.24
N ALA A 208 12.56 -7.51 -7.40
CA ALA A 208 11.87 -8.75 -7.69
C ALA A 208 12.15 -9.20 -9.12
N HIS A 209 11.97 -10.50 -9.33
CA HIS A 209 12.37 -11.20 -10.53
C HIS A 209 11.26 -12.17 -10.98
N PRO A 210 11.15 -12.46 -12.30
CA PRO A 210 10.24 -13.49 -12.79
C PRO A 210 10.43 -14.80 -12.01
N GLY A 211 9.35 -15.39 -11.51
CA GLY A 211 9.38 -16.59 -10.65
C GLY A 211 9.14 -16.30 -9.16
N MET A 212 9.36 -15.06 -8.70
CA MET A 212 9.09 -14.71 -7.30
C MET A 212 7.60 -14.51 -6.98
N SER A 213 6.73 -14.40 -8.00
CA SER A 213 5.27 -14.24 -7.86
C SER A 213 4.68 -15.31 -6.94
N GLY A 214 3.84 -14.88 -6.00
CA GLY A 214 3.24 -15.65 -4.91
C GLY A 214 4.09 -15.75 -3.63
N GLY A 215 5.36 -15.31 -3.65
CA GLY A 215 6.23 -15.34 -2.47
C GLY A 215 5.83 -14.34 -1.37
N PRO A 216 6.29 -14.53 -0.11
CA PRO A 216 5.92 -13.66 0.99
C PRO A 216 6.66 -12.32 0.95
N VAL A 217 5.93 -11.25 1.29
CA VAL A 217 6.47 -9.96 1.72
C VAL A 217 6.38 -9.88 3.24
N LEU A 218 7.48 -9.58 3.93
CA LEU A 218 7.58 -9.60 5.39
C LEU A 218 7.93 -8.22 5.97
N ASP A 219 7.46 -7.95 7.19
CA ASP A 219 7.85 -6.78 7.98
C ASP A 219 9.12 -7.01 8.83
N GLY A 220 9.51 -5.98 9.61
CA GLY A 220 10.64 -6.01 10.54
C GLY A 220 10.57 -7.06 11.66
N SER A 221 9.39 -7.63 11.91
CA SER A 221 9.18 -8.71 12.88
C SER A 221 9.17 -10.10 12.22
N GLY A 222 9.40 -10.18 10.89
CA GLY A 222 9.37 -11.43 10.12
C GLY A 222 7.97 -11.99 9.91
N ARG A 223 6.94 -11.16 10.03
CA ARG A 223 5.54 -11.54 9.78
C ARG A 223 5.21 -11.22 8.33
N VAL A 224 4.39 -12.06 7.71
CA VAL A 224 3.95 -11.83 6.33
C VAL A 224 2.88 -10.75 6.30
N ILE A 225 3.09 -9.74 5.47
CA ILE A 225 2.20 -8.58 5.28
C ILE A 225 1.55 -8.56 3.89
N GLY A 226 2.09 -9.33 2.96
CA GLY A 226 1.56 -9.41 1.61
C GLY A 226 2.09 -10.57 0.79
N ILE A 227 1.40 -10.83 -0.31
CA ILE A 227 1.71 -11.84 -1.31
C ILE A 227 2.33 -11.10 -2.49
N HIS A 228 3.65 -11.20 -2.66
CA HIS A 228 4.32 -10.66 -3.85
C HIS A 228 3.63 -11.22 -5.07
N GLY A 229 3.40 -10.42 -6.11
CA GLY A 229 2.84 -11.00 -7.33
C GLY A 229 3.35 -10.39 -8.61
N GLN A 230 3.60 -9.08 -8.63
CA GLN A 230 4.27 -8.46 -9.76
C GLN A 230 5.62 -7.91 -9.35
N ALA A 231 6.66 -8.53 -9.93
CA ALA A 231 7.96 -7.88 -10.03
C ALA A 231 7.79 -6.62 -10.87
N ASP A 232 8.28 -5.49 -10.34
CA ASP A 232 8.36 -4.26 -11.11
C ASP A 232 9.03 -4.49 -12.48
N GLY A 233 8.50 -3.83 -13.50
CA GLY A 233 8.91 -4.00 -14.88
C GLY A 233 7.75 -3.86 -15.84
N LYS A 234 7.73 -2.79 -16.63
CA LYS A 234 6.82 -2.64 -17.77
C LYS A 234 7.46 -3.35 -18.96
N ILE A 235 6.71 -4.24 -19.62
CA ILE A 235 7.00 -4.51 -21.03
C ILE A 235 6.55 -3.23 -21.70
N ILE A 236 7.52 -2.38 -22.05
CA ILE A 236 7.11 -1.14 -22.69
C ILE A 236 6.69 -1.51 -24.10
N ASP A 237 5.44 -1.16 -24.44
CA ASP A 237 4.82 -1.50 -25.71
C ASP A 237 5.66 -0.95 -26.86
N SER A 238 6.30 -1.87 -27.57
CA SER A 238 7.22 -1.58 -28.67
C SER A 238 6.48 -1.22 -29.95
N GLU A 239 5.17 -1.43 -30.05
CA GLU A 239 4.46 -1.22 -31.32
C GLU A 239 4.36 0.26 -31.71
N ASN A 240 4.48 1.18 -30.74
CA ASN A 240 4.24 2.62 -30.97
C ASN A 240 5.39 3.54 -30.52
N ASP A 241 6.54 3.00 -30.11
CA ASP A 241 7.68 3.80 -29.65
C ASP A 241 9.02 3.25 -30.13
N LYS A 242 9.61 3.95 -31.11
CA LYS A 242 10.89 3.60 -31.73
C LYS A 242 12.06 3.56 -30.73
N ILE A 243 12.05 4.45 -29.72
CA ILE A 243 13.10 4.52 -28.70
C ILE A 243 13.10 3.24 -27.83
N ILE A 244 11.95 2.59 -27.70
CA ILE A 244 11.79 1.31 -27.00
C ILE A 244 12.10 0.13 -27.92
N GLN A 245 11.78 0.21 -29.21
CA GLN A 245 12.23 -0.79 -30.19
C GLN A 245 13.76 -0.86 -30.19
N ASP A 246 14.44 0.28 -30.29
CA ASP A 246 15.90 0.38 -30.23
C ASP A 246 16.44 -0.21 -28.92
N TYR A 247 15.76 -0.01 -27.78
CA TYR A 247 16.15 -0.63 -26.49
C TYR A 247 16.08 -2.15 -26.51
N LEU A 248 14.98 -2.71 -27.04
CA LEU A 248 14.78 -4.16 -27.09
C LEU A 248 15.75 -4.82 -28.07
N GLU A 249 16.09 -4.13 -29.16
CA GLU A 249 17.11 -4.57 -30.12
C GLU A 249 18.51 -4.51 -29.52
N GLU A 250 18.89 -3.39 -28.89
CA GLU A 250 20.22 -3.19 -28.29
C GLU A 250 20.50 -4.11 -27.09
N SER A 251 19.45 -4.53 -26.38
CA SER A 251 19.59 -5.43 -25.23
C SER A 251 19.68 -6.91 -25.61
N GLY A 252 19.32 -7.30 -26.84
CA GLY A 252 19.39 -8.68 -27.33
C GLY A 252 18.49 -9.69 -26.60
N LYS A 253 17.62 -9.21 -25.68
CA LYS A 253 16.68 -9.98 -24.88
C LYS A 253 15.38 -9.19 -24.78
N GLN A 254 14.22 -9.85 -24.67
CA GLN A 254 13.00 -9.15 -24.24
C GLN A 254 13.14 -8.76 -22.75
N ILE A 255 13.68 -7.59 -22.47
CA ILE A 255 13.88 -7.09 -21.10
C ILE A 255 12.73 -6.17 -20.70
N ARG A 256 12.12 -6.45 -19.55
CA ARG A 256 11.21 -5.52 -18.87
C ARG A 256 12.02 -4.38 -18.26
N VAL A 257 11.73 -3.14 -18.62
CA VAL A 257 12.36 -1.99 -17.97
C VAL A 257 11.74 -1.79 -16.58
N LYS A 258 12.55 -1.94 -15.54
CA LYS A 258 12.15 -1.91 -14.12
C LYS A 258 12.14 -0.48 -13.56
N LEU A 259 11.25 0.36 -14.06
CA LEU A 259 11.12 1.79 -13.74
C LEU A 259 10.16 2.14 -12.59
N GLY A 260 9.56 1.16 -11.92
CA GLY A 260 8.43 1.37 -10.98
C GLY A 260 8.61 0.74 -9.60
N LEU A 261 7.54 0.26 -9.02
CA LEU A 261 7.51 -0.27 -7.65
C LEU A 261 7.03 -1.72 -7.70
N SER A 262 7.49 -2.53 -6.76
CA SER A 262 7.01 -3.89 -6.63
C SER A 262 5.67 -3.87 -5.90
N LEU A 263 4.77 -4.78 -6.29
CA LEU A 263 3.41 -4.82 -5.78
C LEU A 263 3.13 -6.16 -5.12
N ALA A 264 2.32 -6.12 -4.07
CA ALA A 264 1.80 -7.30 -3.40
C ALA A 264 0.32 -7.11 -3.07
N ILE A 265 -0.37 -8.24 -2.97
CA ILE A 265 -1.71 -8.28 -2.40
C ILE A 265 -1.55 -8.24 -0.88
N PRO A 266 -2.15 -7.28 -0.15
CA PRO A 266 -2.10 -7.27 1.30
C PRO A 266 -2.60 -8.60 1.87
N VAL A 267 -1.96 -9.11 2.92
CA VAL A 267 -2.41 -10.36 3.58
C VAL A 267 -3.81 -10.19 4.19
N GLU A 268 -4.16 -8.97 4.57
CA GLU A 268 -5.50 -8.58 5.01
C GLU A 268 -6.58 -8.94 3.98
N THR A 269 -6.29 -8.78 2.68
CA THR A 269 -7.21 -9.21 1.61
C THR A 269 -7.51 -10.70 1.69
N PHE A 270 -6.50 -11.54 1.97
CA PHE A 270 -6.70 -12.97 2.21
C PHE A 270 -7.55 -13.22 3.46
N LEU A 271 -7.25 -12.55 4.59
CA LEU A 271 -7.96 -12.74 5.85
C LEU A 271 -9.45 -12.39 5.73
N GLN A 272 -9.79 -11.36 4.96
CA GLN A 272 -11.17 -10.94 4.71
C GLN A 272 -11.93 -11.91 3.78
N LEU A 273 -11.23 -12.45 2.77
CA LEU A 273 -11.86 -13.31 1.76
C LEU A 273 -11.91 -14.78 2.16
N ALA A 274 -11.00 -15.27 3.00
CA ALA A 274 -10.93 -16.69 3.37
C ALA A 274 -12.26 -17.23 3.95
N PRO A 275 -12.90 -16.59 4.95
CA PRO A 275 -14.18 -17.07 5.49
C PRO A 275 -15.30 -17.07 4.44
N GLN A 276 -15.31 -16.09 3.54
CA GLN A 276 -16.31 -15.97 2.47
C GLN A 276 -16.19 -17.10 1.43
N ASN A 277 -15.01 -17.71 1.33
CA ASN A 277 -14.72 -18.83 0.42
C ASN A 277 -14.66 -20.16 1.16
N ASN A 278 -15.25 -20.27 2.37
CA ASN A 278 -15.25 -21.47 3.21
C ASN A 278 -13.85 -21.97 3.61
N ILE A 279 -12.84 -21.09 3.63
CA ILE A 279 -11.48 -21.40 4.09
C ILE A 279 -11.40 -21.02 5.57
N ASN A 280 -11.53 -22.02 6.45
CA ASN A 280 -11.54 -21.86 7.91
C ASN A 280 -10.30 -22.52 8.54
N LEU A 281 -9.14 -21.91 8.34
CA LEU A 281 -7.85 -22.45 8.82
C LEU A 281 -7.44 -21.85 10.17
N ARG A 282 -6.73 -22.63 10.99
CA ARG A 282 -6.06 -22.09 12.19
C ARG A 282 -4.77 -21.35 11.83
N LEU A 283 -4.87 -20.04 11.65
CA LEU A 283 -3.76 -19.15 11.29
C LEU A 283 -2.98 -18.64 12.51
N LYS A 284 -1.67 -18.42 12.37
CA LYS A 284 -0.86 -17.65 13.34
C LYS A 284 -1.00 -16.16 13.00
N LEU A 285 -1.72 -15.39 13.83
CA LEU A 285 -1.97 -13.97 13.60
C LEU A 285 -1.33 -13.10 14.69
N GLU A 286 -0.75 -11.98 14.29
CA GLU A 286 -0.27 -10.93 15.19
C GLU A 286 -0.70 -9.55 14.69
N SER A 287 -1.04 -8.63 15.59
CA SER A 287 -1.51 -7.29 15.26
C SER A 287 -0.71 -6.17 15.94
N SER A 288 0.41 -6.50 16.58
CA SER A 288 1.30 -5.51 17.18
C SER A 288 1.99 -4.65 16.11
N PRO A 289 2.31 -3.37 16.40
CA PRO A 289 3.15 -2.57 15.52
C PRO A 289 4.47 -3.29 15.18
N PRO A 290 4.94 -3.25 13.91
CA PRO A 290 6.19 -3.90 13.53
C PRO A 290 7.37 -3.30 14.27
N GLU A 291 8.32 -4.16 14.64
CA GLU A 291 9.57 -3.71 15.26
C GLU A 291 10.40 -2.89 14.28
N ARG A 292 11.01 -1.80 14.79
CA ARG A 292 11.95 -0.99 14.01
C ARG A 292 13.27 -1.75 13.88
N ILE A 293 13.68 -1.99 12.65
CA ILE A 293 14.98 -2.60 12.36
C ILE A 293 16.00 -1.54 11.99
N LYS A 294 17.28 -1.82 12.25
CA LYS A 294 18.37 -0.97 11.77
C LYS A 294 18.43 -0.99 10.24
N LYS A 295 18.73 0.17 9.65
CA LYS A 295 18.94 0.33 8.20
C LYS A 295 19.89 -0.76 7.67
N PRO A 296 19.47 -1.56 6.67
CA PRO A 296 20.31 -2.60 6.10
C PRO A 296 21.59 -2.06 5.45
N ASP A 297 22.67 -2.82 5.56
CA ASP A 297 23.90 -2.56 4.80
C ASP A 297 23.77 -3.11 3.37
N PHE A 298 24.16 -2.28 2.40
CA PHE A 298 24.15 -2.55 0.96
C PHE A 298 25.55 -2.48 0.31
N GLN A 299 26.65 -2.51 1.08
CA GLN A 299 28.02 -2.36 0.54
C GLN A 299 28.39 -3.36 -0.58
N ASN A 300 27.99 -4.62 -0.46
CA ASN A 300 28.33 -5.69 -1.42
C ASN A 300 27.20 -6.01 -2.41
N TRP A 301 26.30 -5.06 -2.64
CA TRP A 301 25.16 -5.25 -3.53
C TRP A 301 25.56 -5.02 -5.00
N ALA A 302 25.28 -6.01 -5.85
CA ALA A 302 25.48 -5.93 -7.30
C ALA A 302 24.13 -6.13 -8.00
N PRO A 303 23.61 -5.13 -8.73
CA PRO A 303 22.36 -5.27 -9.44
C PRO A 303 22.56 -6.06 -10.73
N PRO A 304 21.58 -6.90 -11.11
CA PRO A 304 21.51 -7.43 -12.45
C PRO A 304 21.18 -6.31 -13.42
N VAL A 305 22.07 -6.09 -14.38
CA VAL A 305 21.94 -5.10 -15.46
C VAL A 305 21.70 -5.84 -16.77
N ALA A 306 20.94 -5.23 -17.70
CA ALA A 306 20.68 -5.82 -19.01
C ALA A 306 21.95 -6.19 -19.80
N THR A 307 22.99 -5.39 -19.64
CA THR A 307 24.27 -5.52 -20.33
C THR A 307 25.40 -5.18 -19.36
N GLY A 308 26.56 -5.84 -19.51
CA GLY A 308 27.78 -5.47 -18.80
C GLY A 308 28.56 -4.32 -19.46
N ASP A 309 28.15 -3.90 -20.66
CA ASP A 309 28.79 -2.84 -21.43
C ASP A 309 28.48 -1.46 -20.83
N ARG A 310 29.51 -0.80 -20.28
CA ARG A 310 29.40 0.53 -19.66
C ARG A 310 29.32 1.67 -20.67
N ASP A 311 29.57 1.42 -21.95
CA ASP A 311 29.35 2.42 -22.99
C ASP A 311 27.90 2.45 -23.46
N ASN A 312 27.16 1.37 -23.24
CA ASN A 312 25.72 1.33 -23.46
C ASN A 312 24.96 2.10 -22.36
N LEU A 313 24.04 2.97 -22.76
CA LEU A 313 23.22 3.76 -21.83
C LEU A 313 22.36 2.88 -20.90
N LEU A 314 21.98 1.67 -21.36
CA LEU A 314 21.10 0.76 -20.62
C LEU A 314 21.75 0.25 -19.33
N TYR A 315 23.08 0.08 -19.32
CA TYR A 315 23.82 -0.28 -18.12
C TYR A 315 23.53 0.72 -16.99
N TRP A 316 23.65 2.01 -17.30
CA TRP A 316 23.48 3.09 -16.33
C TRP A 316 22.00 3.28 -15.95
N LEU A 317 21.09 3.23 -16.93
CA LEU A 317 19.66 3.31 -16.65
C LEU A 317 19.19 2.20 -15.72
N ASP A 318 19.57 0.95 -16.00
CA ASP A 318 19.18 -0.18 -15.17
C ASP A 318 19.83 -0.09 -13.79
N ARG A 319 21.15 0.17 -13.71
CA ARG A 319 21.84 0.26 -12.42
C ARG A 319 21.27 1.38 -11.55
N GLY A 320 21.00 2.56 -12.11
CA GLY A 320 20.35 3.67 -11.42
C GLY A 320 18.96 3.30 -10.90
N ASN A 321 18.15 2.61 -11.72
CA ASN A 321 16.83 2.12 -11.32
C ASN A 321 16.85 1.12 -10.17
N GLN A 322 17.96 0.42 -9.99
CA GLN A 322 18.14 -0.54 -8.92
C GLN A 322 18.65 0.16 -7.65
N LEU A 323 19.48 1.20 -7.79
CA LEU A 323 20.08 1.95 -6.69
C LEU A 323 19.07 2.78 -5.89
N TRP A 324 18.14 3.49 -6.55
CA TRP A 324 17.18 4.34 -5.82
C TRP A 324 16.27 3.52 -4.90
N ARG A 325 15.93 2.29 -5.31
CA ARG A 325 15.06 1.37 -4.56
C ARG A 325 15.60 1.01 -3.18
N ILE A 326 16.91 0.94 -3.09
CA ILE A 326 17.62 0.63 -1.84
C ILE A 326 18.07 1.91 -1.11
N GLY A 327 17.54 3.07 -1.51
CA GLY A 327 17.80 4.37 -0.89
C GLY A 327 19.13 5.00 -1.27
N LYS A 328 19.86 4.46 -2.26
CA LYS A 328 21.10 5.05 -2.77
C LYS A 328 20.79 6.13 -3.81
N ILE A 329 20.10 7.18 -3.37
CA ILE A 329 19.53 8.23 -4.23
C ILE A 329 20.60 8.92 -5.07
N GLU A 330 21.66 9.46 -4.46
CA GLU A 330 22.68 10.22 -5.19
C GLU A 330 23.47 9.36 -6.19
N GLU A 331 23.74 8.09 -5.86
CA GLU A 331 24.38 7.15 -6.79
C GLU A 331 23.45 6.86 -7.99
N ALA A 332 22.14 6.71 -7.75
CA ALA A 332 21.15 6.52 -8.80
C ALA A 332 21.07 7.74 -9.73
N LEU A 333 21.02 8.95 -9.17
CA LEU A 333 20.99 10.19 -9.95
C LEU A 333 22.25 10.34 -10.83
N ALA A 334 23.42 10.03 -10.30
CA ALA A 334 24.67 10.05 -11.06
C ALA A 334 24.65 9.05 -12.23
N ASP A 335 24.02 7.89 -12.07
CA ASP A 335 23.86 6.92 -13.15
C ASP A 335 22.86 7.39 -14.21
N PHE A 336 21.75 8.01 -13.82
CA PHE A 336 20.82 8.58 -14.79
C PHE A 336 21.46 9.71 -15.61
N GLU A 337 22.31 10.54 -14.99
CA GLU A 337 23.07 11.55 -15.74
C GLU A 337 24.01 10.92 -16.77
N ARG A 338 24.74 9.87 -16.40
CA ARG A 338 25.57 9.12 -17.36
C ARG A 338 24.74 8.56 -18.51
N ALA A 339 23.55 8.01 -18.23
CA ALA A 339 22.64 7.53 -19.27
C ALA A 339 22.18 8.67 -20.20
N ILE A 340 21.86 9.85 -19.64
CA ILE A 340 21.47 11.06 -20.39
C ILE A 340 22.61 11.57 -21.27
N GLU A 341 23.85 11.58 -20.76
CA GLU A 341 25.04 11.99 -21.50
C GLU A 341 25.28 11.11 -22.73
N LYS A 342 25.06 9.79 -22.60
CA LYS A 342 25.17 8.85 -23.72
C LYS A 342 24.11 9.12 -24.80
N ARG A 343 22.88 9.49 -24.42
CA ARG A 343 21.79 9.78 -25.38
C ARG A 343 20.78 10.79 -24.83
N LYS A 344 20.99 12.08 -25.12
CA LYS A 344 20.19 13.19 -24.57
C LYS A 344 18.71 13.21 -24.96
N ASN A 345 18.37 12.63 -26.11
CA ASN A 345 17.00 12.53 -26.63
C ASN A 345 16.29 11.23 -26.20
N TYR A 346 16.86 10.47 -25.27
CA TYR A 346 16.27 9.27 -24.70
C TYR A 346 15.46 9.64 -23.45
N TYR A 347 14.13 9.52 -23.50
CA TYR A 347 13.26 10.07 -22.44
C TYR A 347 13.22 9.25 -21.14
N LEU A 348 13.58 7.95 -21.18
CA LEU A 348 13.47 7.07 -20.00
C LEU A 348 14.40 7.47 -18.84
N PRO A 349 15.69 7.82 -19.05
CA PRO A 349 16.56 8.36 -18.01
C PRO A 349 16.04 9.64 -17.37
N TRP A 350 15.42 10.54 -18.16
CA TRP A 350 14.80 11.75 -17.62
C TRP A 350 13.63 11.43 -16.69
N PHE A 351 12.79 10.49 -17.10
CA PHE A 351 11.71 10.01 -16.24
C PHE A 351 12.23 9.31 -14.99
N ALA A 352 13.19 8.40 -15.11
CA ALA A 352 13.79 7.69 -13.99
C ALA A 352 14.43 8.66 -12.97
N LYS A 353 15.14 9.69 -13.49
CA LYS A 353 15.68 10.79 -12.70
C LYS A 353 14.57 11.55 -11.97
N GLY A 354 13.54 11.99 -12.69
CA GLY A 354 12.44 12.76 -12.10
C GLY A 354 11.65 11.99 -11.06
N PHE A 355 11.35 10.71 -11.32
CA PHE A 355 10.73 9.82 -10.35
C PHE A 355 11.58 9.65 -9.09
N THR A 356 12.89 9.45 -9.25
CA THR A 356 13.85 9.32 -8.12
C THR A 356 13.95 10.61 -7.31
N LEU A 357 13.97 11.77 -7.96
CA LEU A 357 13.96 13.07 -7.29
C LEU A 357 12.65 13.31 -6.52
N GLY A 358 11.51 12.90 -7.08
CA GLY A 358 10.22 12.96 -6.39
C GLY A 358 10.19 12.10 -5.13
N PHE A 359 10.76 10.89 -5.20
CA PHE A 359 10.96 10.02 -4.03
C PHE A 359 11.88 10.66 -2.98
N ALA A 360 12.90 11.41 -3.41
CA ALA A 360 13.81 12.14 -2.55
C ALA A 360 13.28 13.51 -2.10
N GLU A 361 11.99 13.81 -2.34
CA GLU A 361 11.32 15.08 -1.99
C GLU A 361 11.93 16.33 -2.65
N ARG A 362 12.73 16.16 -3.71
CA ARG A 362 13.33 17.23 -4.52
C ARG A 362 12.37 17.64 -5.65
N TYR A 363 11.20 18.16 -5.27
CA TYR A 363 10.04 18.26 -6.17
C TYR A 363 10.22 19.21 -7.37
N GLU A 364 10.95 20.31 -7.25
CA GLU A 364 11.20 21.22 -8.37
C GLU A 364 12.07 20.53 -9.44
N GLU A 365 13.17 19.89 -9.03
CA GLU A 365 14.04 19.14 -9.93
C GLU A 365 13.32 17.91 -10.53
N ALA A 366 12.45 17.27 -9.74
CA ALA A 366 11.59 16.17 -10.21
C ALA A 366 10.66 16.63 -11.34
N PHE A 367 10.01 17.78 -11.16
CA PHE A 367 9.17 18.39 -12.17
C PHE A 367 9.95 18.69 -13.45
N ASP A 368 11.13 19.30 -13.36
CA ASP A 368 11.97 19.63 -14.52
C ASP A 368 12.37 18.38 -15.31
N ALA A 369 12.81 17.32 -14.62
CA ALA A 369 13.22 16.07 -15.26
C ALA A 369 12.02 15.34 -15.90
N CYS A 370 10.87 15.26 -15.22
CA CYS A 370 9.67 14.66 -15.78
C CYS A 370 9.08 15.50 -16.93
N LYS A 371 9.21 16.83 -16.87
CA LYS A 371 8.91 17.71 -18.01
C LYS A 371 9.81 17.45 -19.19
N LYS A 372 11.10 17.26 -18.97
CA LYS A 372 12.01 16.92 -20.05
C LYS A 372 11.61 15.59 -20.73
N ALA A 373 11.16 14.62 -19.95
CA ALA A 373 10.62 13.36 -20.49
C ALA A 373 9.35 13.58 -21.33
N THR A 374 8.39 14.40 -20.88
CA THR A 374 7.18 14.71 -21.67
C THR A 374 7.46 15.57 -22.90
N ASP A 375 8.46 16.46 -22.85
CA ASP A 375 8.88 17.26 -24.01
C ASP A 375 9.48 16.36 -25.11
N LEU A 376 10.21 15.31 -24.71
CA LEU A 376 10.79 14.31 -25.63
C LEU A 376 9.75 13.30 -26.10
N ASN A 377 8.82 12.89 -25.24
CA ASN A 377 7.71 12.00 -25.58
C ASN A 377 6.39 12.47 -24.96
N PRO A 378 5.60 13.28 -25.68
CA PRO A 378 4.32 13.81 -25.18
C PRO A 378 3.24 12.75 -24.95
N LYS A 379 3.41 11.52 -25.49
CA LYS A 379 2.50 10.38 -25.27
C LYS A 379 2.93 9.51 -24.10
N PHE A 380 4.03 9.85 -23.40
CA PHE A 380 4.48 9.06 -22.27
C PHE A 380 3.67 9.35 -21.01
N TYR A 381 2.62 8.56 -20.84
CA TYR A 381 1.67 8.62 -19.73
C TYR A 381 2.31 8.76 -18.34
N ASP A 382 3.32 7.94 -18.03
CA ASP A 382 3.91 7.89 -16.68
C ASP A 382 4.67 9.19 -16.33
N ALA A 383 5.26 9.88 -17.31
CA ALA A 383 5.93 11.16 -17.07
C ALA A 383 4.94 12.30 -16.78
N TRP A 384 3.75 12.30 -17.38
CA TRP A 384 2.69 13.26 -17.04
C TRP A 384 2.19 13.06 -15.60
N ARG A 385 2.07 11.81 -15.13
CA ARG A 385 1.75 11.53 -13.72
C ARG A 385 2.85 11.97 -12.78
N CYS A 386 4.11 11.76 -13.15
CA CYS A 386 5.25 12.24 -12.37
C CYS A 386 5.20 13.76 -12.20
N GLN A 387 4.97 14.51 -13.28
CA GLN A 387 4.78 15.97 -13.19
C GLN A 387 3.63 16.35 -12.26
N ALA A 388 2.46 15.71 -12.42
CA ALA A 388 1.29 15.98 -11.59
C ALA A 388 1.60 15.78 -10.11
N GLY A 389 2.27 14.68 -9.75
CA GLY A 389 2.69 14.40 -8.37
C GLY A 389 3.67 15.44 -7.81
N ALA A 390 4.70 15.81 -8.58
CA ALA A 390 5.67 16.83 -8.16
C ALA A 390 4.99 18.20 -7.96
N LEU A 391 4.18 18.64 -8.94
CA LEU A 391 3.43 19.89 -8.88
C LEU A 391 2.43 19.92 -7.71
N GLN A 392 1.76 18.80 -7.45
CA GLN A 392 0.84 18.67 -6.32
C GLN A 392 1.56 18.84 -4.98
N LYS A 393 2.73 18.20 -4.78
CA LYS A 393 3.52 18.36 -3.55
C LYS A 393 4.06 19.80 -3.38
N MET A 394 4.28 20.51 -4.48
CA MET A 394 4.59 21.96 -4.48
C MET A 394 3.34 22.87 -4.39
N GLN A 395 2.15 22.31 -4.21
CA GLN A 395 0.87 23.04 -4.16
C GLN A 395 0.54 23.88 -5.42
N ARG A 396 1.17 23.56 -6.57
CA ARG A 396 0.88 24.16 -7.88
C ARG A 396 -0.33 23.46 -8.52
N PHE A 397 -1.47 23.49 -7.82
CA PHE A 397 -2.63 22.63 -8.10
C PHE A 397 -3.21 22.79 -9.51
N ARG A 398 -3.22 24.01 -10.05
CA ARG A 398 -3.71 24.27 -11.42
C ARG A 398 -2.85 23.58 -12.49
N GLU A 399 -1.52 23.62 -12.32
CA GLU A 399 -0.59 22.97 -13.25
C GLU A 399 -0.60 21.45 -13.06
N ALA A 400 -0.72 20.98 -11.82
CA ALA A 400 -0.90 19.56 -11.53
C ALA A 400 -2.18 19.01 -12.18
N LEU A 401 -3.28 19.79 -12.14
CA LEU A 401 -4.55 19.43 -12.76
C LEU A 401 -4.39 19.29 -14.28
N TYR A 402 -3.70 20.24 -14.91
CA TYR A 402 -3.37 20.12 -16.34
C TYR A 402 -2.58 18.84 -16.63
N ALA A 403 -1.52 18.55 -15.86
CA ALA A 403 -0.68 17.38 -16.08
C ALA A 403 -1.45 16.06 -15.93
N ILE A 404 -2.34 15.93 -14.93
CA ILE A 404 -3.15 14.71 -14.76
C ILE A 404 -4.22 14.58 -15.86
N GLU A 405 -4.79 15.69 -16.35
CA GLU A 405 -5.70 15.68 -17.50
C GLU A 405 -4.98 15.22 -18.78
N ARG A 406 -3.73 15.64 -18.99
CA ARG A 406 -2.89 15.11 -20.07
C ARG A 406 -2.67 13.60 -19.92
N ALA A 407 -2.34 13.11 -18.72
CA ALA A 407 -2.19 11.68 -18.46
C ALA A 407 -3.48 10.90 -18.79
N THR A 408 -4.64 11.35 -18.29
CA THR A 408 -5.93 10.69 -18.53
C THR A 408 -6.38 10.73 -20.01
N SER A 409 -5.94 11.73 -20.77
CA SER A 409 -6.18 11.79 -22.23
C SER A 409 -5.39 10.73 -23.02
N ILE A 410 -4.27 10.25 -22.47
CA ILE A 410 -3.43 9.20 -23.06
C ILE A 410 -3.94 7.81 -22.62
N LYS A 411 -4.18 7.63 -21.32
CA LYS A 411 -4.67 6.38 -20.72
C LYS A 411 -5.78 6.70 -19.72
N SER A 412 -6.99 6.23 -20.00
CA SER A 412 -8.24 6.66 -19.33
C SER A 412 -8.87 5.58 -18.44
N ASP A 413 -8.18 4.47 -18.20
CA ASP A 413 -8.66 3.31 -17.44
C ASP A 413 -8.15 3.26 -16.00
N ASN A 414 -7.19 4.11 -15.60
CA ASN A 414 -6.62 4.13 -14.26
C ASN A 414 -7.49 4.93 -13.26
N PRO A 415 -8.15 4.29 -12.27
CA PRO A 415 -9.00 4.98 -11.30
C PRO A 415 -8.28 6.04 -10.47
N ALA A 416 -7.00 5.81 -10.16
CA ALA A 416 -6.20 6.70 -9.32
C ALA A 416 -6.01 8.10 -9.92
N ASP A 417 -5.97 8.19 -11.26
CA ASP A 417 -5.77 9.48 -11.93
C ASP A 417 -7.01 10.35 -11.81
N TYR A 418 -8.21 9.75 -11.84
CA TYR A 418 -9.47 10.46 -11.62
C TYR A 418 -9.63 10.87 -10.16
N ALA A 419 -9.21 10.02 -9.22
CA ALA A 419 -9.17 10.40 -7.80
C ALA A 419 -8.21 11.59 -7.59
N THR A 420 -7.00 11.53 -8.17
CA THR A 420 -6.02 12.63 -8.13
C THR A 420 -6.61 13.91 -8.75
N ARG A 421 -7.29 13.80 -9.88
CA ARG A 421 -7.98 14.92 -10.52
C ARG A 421 -9.05 15.52 -9.59
N GLY A 422 -9.85 14.69 -8.92
CA GLY A 422 -10.84 15.13 -7.95
C GLY A 422 -10.25 15.83 -6.73
N GLU A 423 -9.12 15.35 -6.23
CA GLU A 423 -8.38 15.97 -5.12
C GLU A 423 -7.81 17.33 -5.51
N LEU A 424 -7.25 17.46 -6.72
CA LEU A 424 -6.75 18.73 -7.24
C LEU A 424 -7.89 19.74 -7.47
N GLN A 425 -9.02 19.28 -8.00
CA GLN A 425 -10.23 20.09 -8.13
C GLN A 425 -10.77 20.54 -6.78
N PHE A 426 -10.75 19.67 -5.77
CA PHE A 426 -11.10 20.02 -4.40
C PHE A 426 -10.20 21.13 -3.85
N ALA A 427 -8.88 20.98 -3.99
CA ALA A 427 -7.90 21.98 -3.55
C ALA A 427 -8.06 23.34 -4.26
N LEU A 428 -8.61 23.34 -5.49
CA LEU A 428 -8.95 24.54 -6.25
C LEU A 428 -10.35 25.11 -5.94
N GLY A 429 -11.09 24.54 -4.97
CA GLY A 429 -12.45 24.93 -4.62
C GLY A 429 -13.53 24.49 -5.64
N GLN A 430 -13.18 23.63 -6.59
CA GLN A 430 -14.06 23.15 -7.66
C GLN A 430 -14.86 21.92 -7.20
N TYR A 431 -15.60 22.04 -6.09
CA TYR A 431 -16.25 20.90 -5.43
C TYR A 431 -17.21 20.10 -6.32
N PRO A 432 -18.07 20.70 -7.17
CA PRO A 432 -18.91 19.91 -8.07
C PRO A 432 -18.10 19.07 -9.07
N ALA A 433 -17.00 19.61 -9.60
CA ALA A 433 -16.12 18.87 -10.50
C ALA A 433 -15.37 17.74 -9.77
N ALA A 434 -14.94 18.00 -8.52
CA ALA A 434 -14.32 17.00 -7.67
C ALA A 434 -15.24 15.79 -7.44
N LEU A 435 -16.53 16.01 -7.16
CA LEU A 435 -17.51 14.93 -7.02
C LEU A 435 -17.61 14.07 -8.29
N ILE A 436 -17.68 14.70 -9.46
CA ILE A 436 -17.72 13.99 -10.75
C ILE A 436 -16.46 13.14 -10.93
N SER A 437 -15.28 13.68 -10.62
CA SER A 437 -14.02 12.95 -10.73
C SER A 437 -13.95 11.75 -9.76
N PHE A 438 -14.47 11.86 -8.53
CA PHE A 438 -14.57 10.70 -7.63
C PHE A 438 -15.58 9.66 -8.11
N ASP A 439 -16.69 10.07 -8.70
CA ASP A 439 -17.65 9.14 -9.33
C ASP A 439 -17.04 8.40 -10.53
N GLU A 440 -16.24 9.10 -11.33
CA GLU A 440 -15.45 8.46 -12.39
C GLU A 440 -14.42 7.49 -11.83
N ALA A 441 -13.67 7.86 -10.78
CA ALA A 441 -12.71 6.96 -10.13
C ALA A 441 -13.40 5.67 -9.64
N ILE A 442 -14.53 5.78 -8.96
CA ILE A 442 -15.33 4.63 -8.49
C ILE A 442 -15.82 3.80 -9.68
N SER A 443 -16.36 4.44 -10.72
CA SER A 443 -16.87 3.76 -11.91
C SER A 443 -15.78 3.00 -12.66
N LYS A 444 -14.62 3.61 -12.89
CA LYS A 444 -13.46 2.96 -13.51
C LYS A 444 -12.98 1.78 -12.67
N ARG A 445 -12.93 1.93 -11.35
CA ARG A 445 -12.53 0.86 -10.44
C ARG A 445 -13.47 -0.34 -10.48
N ARG A 446 -14.79 -0.08 -10.50
CA ARG A 446 -15.83 -1.12 -10.66
C ARG A 446 -15.83 -1.74 -12.05
N ALA A 447 -15.55 -0.97 -13.10
CA ALA A 447 -15.39 -1.50 -14.46
C ALA A 447 -14.16 -2.43 -14.59
N LEU A 448 -13.14 -2.22 -13.75
CA LEU A 448 -12.03 -3.16 -13.58
C LEU A 448 -12.35 -4.30 -12.60
N GLY A 449 -13.56 -4.33 -12.04
CA GLY A 449 -14.08 -5.20 -10.97
C GLY A 449 -13.15 -5.37 -9.79
N LEU A 450 -12.51 -4.27 -9.42
CA LEU A 450 -11.78 -4.15 -8.17
C LEU A 450 -12.77 -3.86 -7.04
N PRO A 451 -12.52 -4.33 -5.80
CA PRO A 451 -13.30 -3.91 -4.64
C PRO A 451 -13.31 -2.38 -4.53
N ASP A 452 -14.43 -1.82 -4.09
CA ASP A 452 -14.55 -0.39 -3.84
C ASP A 452 -13.44 0.10 -2.89
N SER A 453 -12.93 1.32 -3.13
CA SER A 453 -11.83 1.89 -2.32
C SER A 453 -12.38 2.74 -1.19
N VAL A 454 -11.99 2.43 0.06
CA VAL A 454 -12.31 3.24 1.24
C VAL A 454 -11.95 4.72 1.04
N LEU A 455 -10.81 5.00 0.41
CA LEU A 455 -10.32 6.35 0.14
C LEU A 455 -11.27 7.14 -0.76
N PHE A 456 -11.77 6.54 -1.85
CA PHE A 456 -12.63 7.24 -2.80
C PHE A 456 -13.95 7.66 -2.15
N PHE A 457 -14.55 6.78 -1.34
CA PHE A 457 -15.79 7.08 -0.63
C PHE A 457 -15.58 8.09 0.50
N ASN A 458 -14.48 7.97 1.26
CA ASN A 458 -14.13 8.95 2.28
C ASN A 458 -13.90 10.34 1.67
N ASN A 459 -13.11 10.44 0.60
CA ASN A 459 -12.79 11.71 -0.03
C ASN A 459 -14.03 12.33 -0.70
N LYS A 460 -14.89 11.52 -1.33
CA LYS A 460 -16.20 11.99 -1.80
C LYS A 460 -17.06 12.53 -0.66
N GLY A 461 -17.10 11.84 0.49
CA GLY A 461 -17.75 12.31 1.71
C GLY A 461 -17.20 13.65 2.20
N PHE A 462 -15.88 13.81 2.15
CA PHE A 462 -15.20 15.06 2.48
C PHE A 462 -15.62 16.23 1.56
N VAL A 463 -15.75 15.98 0.24
CA VAL A 463 -16.27 17.01 -0.69
C VAL A 463 -17.71 17.40 -0.35
N PHE A 464 -18.56 16.44 0.06
CA PHE A 464 -19.91 16.76 0.52
C PHE A 464 -19.92 17.59 1.81
N LEU A 465 -18.99 17.34 2.75
CA LEU A 465 -18.83 18.17 3.96
C LEU A 465 -18.49 19.61 3.60
N ALA A 466 -17.53 19.82 2.68
CA ALA A 466 -17.18 21.15 2.20
C ALA A 466 -18.34 21.88 1.49
N LEU A 467 -19.29 21.14 0.93
CA LEU A 467 -20.52 21.66 0.32
C LEU A 467 -21.68 21.86 1.33
N GLY A 468 -21.51 21.52 2.61
CA GLY A 468 -22.60 21.54 3.60
C GLY A 468 -23.64 20.43 3.41
N ARG A 469 -23.37 19.43 2.57
CA ARG A 469 -24.29 18.33 2.23
C ARG A 469 -24.11 17.15 3.19
N HIS A 470 -24.34 17.38 4.47
CA HIS A 470 -23.95 16.46 5.56
C HIS A 470 -24.57 15.07 5.47
N SER A 471 -25.84 14.94 5.05
CA SER A 471 -26.49 13.62 4.88
C SER A 471 -25.85 12.75 3.80
N GLU A 472 -25.42 13.38 2.69
CA GLU A 472 -24.75 12.69 1.58
C GLU A 472 -23.29 12.37 1.93
N ALA A 473 -22.66 13.24 2.71
CA ALA A 473 -21.37 12.96 3.32
C ALA A 473 -21.44 11.72 4.19
N LEU A 474 -22.40 11.65 5.13
CA LEU A 474 -22.58 10.52 6.03
C LEU A 474 -22.82 9.22 5.25
N THR A 475 -23.63 9.24 4.19
CA THR A 475 -23.85 8.07 3.33
C THR A 475 -22.56 7.56 2.68
N SER A 476 -21.74 8.48 2.16
CA SER A 476 -20.45 8.13 1.54
C SER A 476 -19.46 7.61 2.57
N ILE A 477 -19.38 8.26 3.74
CA ILE A 477 -18.50 7.88 4.85
C ILE A 477 -18.89 6.53 5.46
N GLU A 478 -20.17 6.25 5.62
CA GLU A 478 -20.65 4.93 6.07
C GLU A 478 -20.34 3.84 5.06
N THR A 479 -20.32 4.16 3.76
CA THR A 479 -19.84 3.23 2.73
C THR A 479 -18.35 2.96 2.92
N ALA A 480 -17.53 3.99 3.15
CA ALA A 480 -16.12 3.82 3.48
C ALA A 480 -15.92 2.93 4.72
N LEU A 481 -16.66 3.18 5.81
CA LEU A 481 -16.58 2.40 7.05
C LEU A 481 -17.10 0.96 6.93
N LYS A 482 -17.97 0.67 5.95
CA LYS A 482 -18.36 -0.71 5.62
C LYS A 482 -17.22 -1.47 4.94
N LEU A 483 -16.40 -0.78 4.14
CA LEU A 483 -15.23 -1.35 3.46
C LEU A 483 -14.08 -1.55 4.44
N ASP A 484 -13.80 -0.55 5.29
CA ASP A 484 -12.81 -0.63 6.35
C ASP A 484 -13.32 0.07 7.62
N ARG A 485 -13.67 -0.74 8.63
CA ARG A 485 -14.18 -0.26 9.93
C ARG A 485 -13.12 0.42 10.78
N ASN A 486 -11.85 0.29 10.44
CA ASN A 486 -10.71 0.84 11.17
C ASN A 486 -10.05 2.01 10.43
N TYR A 487 -10.69 2.54 9.38
CA TYR A 487 -10.20 3.72 8.67
C TYR A 487 -10.45 5.00 9.46
N ALA A 488 -9.46 5.44 10.23
CA ALA A 488 -9.54 6.58 11.15
C ALA A 488 -10.08 7.88 10.50
N PRO A 489 -9.66 8.28 9.27
CA PRO A 489 -10.18 9.49 8.65
C PRO A 489 -11.69 9.47 8.40
N ALA A 490 -12.27 8.30 8.09
CA ALA A 490 -13.72 8.18 7.90
C ALA A 490 -14.48 8.35 9.23
N TRP A 491 -13.92 7.88 10.35
CA TRP A 491 -14.49 8.15 11.68
C TRP A 491 -14.44 9.63 12.04
N SER A 492 -13.33 10.31 11.76
CA SER A 492 -13.20 11.76 11.94
C SER A 492 -14.25 12.52 11.10
N ASN A 493 -14.33 12.21 9.80
CA ASN A 493 -15.31 12.84 8.90
C ASN A 493 -16.75 12.53 9.28
N LYS A 494 -17.03 11.33 9.82
CA LYS A 494 -18.33 10.98 10.39
C LYS A 494 -18.66 11.88 11.59
N GLY A 495 -17.68 12.07 12.49
CA GLY A 495 -17.78 13.00 13.61
C GLY A 495 -18.13 14.41 13.16
N TRP A 496 -17.47 14.90 12.10
CA TRP A 496 -17.75 16.23 11.54
C TRP A 496 -19.17 16.29 10.96
N ALA A 497 -19.56 15.34 10.10
CA ALA A 497 -20.90 15.29 9.52
C ALA A 497 -22.00 15.33 10.60
N LEU A 498 -21.86 14.52 11.64
CA LEU A 498 -22.84 14.40 12.72
C LEU A 498 -22.89 15.66 13.59
N ARG A 499 -21.74 16.31 13.83
CA ARG A 499 -21.68 17.59 14.57
C ARG A 499 -22.49 18.66 13.86
N GLU A 500 -22.27 18.83 12.55
CA GLU A 500 -22.98 19.84 11.76
C GLU A 500 -24.49 19.53 11.65
N MET A 501 -24.89 18.27 11.82
CA MET A 501 -26.29 17.85 11.91
C MET A 501 -26.89 17.97 13.33
N GLY A 502 -26.14 18.49 14.31
CA GLY A 502 -26.57 18.62 15.72
C GLY A 502 -26.60 17.31 16.51
N GLN A 503 -26.07 16.21 15.96
CA GLN A 503 -26.03 14.90 16.60
C GLN A 503 -24.76 14.76 17.47
N HIS A 504 -24.60 15.63 18.46
CA HIS A 504 -23.34 15.82 19.19
C HIS A 504 -22.83 14.57 19.91
N GLN A 505 -23.70 13.76 20.54
CA GLN A 505 -23.26 12.53 21.21
C GLN A 505 -22.70 11.49 20.21
N GLN A 506 -23.37 11.29 19.07
CA GLN A 506 -22.88 10.37 18.04
C GLN A 506 -21.61 10.90 17.36
N SER A 507 -21.48 12.23 17.24
CA SER A 507 -20.27 12.89 16.78
C SER A 507 -19.09 12.60 17.71
N LEU A 508 -19.29 12.74 19.03
CA LEU A 508 -18.30 12.41 20.03
C LEU A 508 -17.88 10.94 19.97
N ASP A 509 -18.84 10.01 19.87
CA ASP A 509 -18.55 8.57 19.75
C ASP A 509 -17.69 8.27 18.50
N ALA A 510 -17.94 8.98 17.39
CA ALA A 510 -17.16 8.84 16.16
C ALA A 510 -15.74 9.42 16.31
N TYR A 511 -15.58 10.57 16.97
CA TYR A 511 -14.26 11.13 17.27
C TYR A 511 -13.48 10.28 18.28
N ASP A 512 -14.14 9.73 19.30
CA ASP A 512 -13.52 8.78 20.24
C ASP A 512 -12.95 7.56 19.50
N ARG A 513 -13.71 7.03 18.53
CA ARG A 513 -13.21 5.94 17.68
C ARG A 513 -12.05 6.38 16.78
N ALA A 514 -12.08 7.60 16.25
CA ALA A 514 -10.99 8.13 15.43
C ALA A 514 -9.70 8.29 16.23
N VAL A 515 -9.73 8.83 17.46
CA VAL A 515 -8.54 8.97 18.31
C VAL A 515 -8.03 7.63 18.86
N GLU A 516 -8.90 6.64 19.04
CA GLU A 516 -8.47 5.27 19.37
C GLU A 516 -7.63 4.65 18.24
N LEU A 517 -8.05 4.89 17.00
CA LEU A 517 -7.39 4.37 15.79
C LEU A 517 -6.12 5.16 15.43
N ASP A 518 -6.16 6.49 15.58
CA ASP A 518 -5.02 7.37 15.37
C ASP A 518 -4.90 8.42 16.49
N PRO A 519 -4.21 8.07 17.60
CA PRO A 519 -4.05 8.99 18.73
C PRO A 519 -3.12 10.18 18.43
N GLN A 520 -2.45 10.20 17.28
CA GLN A 520 -1.52 11.26 16.86
C GLN A 520 -2.16 12.28 15.91
N ASP A 521 -3.46 12.17 15.63
CA ASP A 521 -4.15 13.16 14.80
C ASP A 521 -4.67 14.33 15.65
N PHE A 522 -3.90 15.41 15.73
CA PHE A 522 -4.25 16.59 16.50
C PHE A 522 -5.54 17.29 16.02
N ASN A 523 -5.89 17.17 14.73
CA ASN A 523 -7.13 17.76 14.21
C ASN A 523 -8.35 17.03 14.76
N VAL A 524 -8.27 15.70 14.92
CA VAL A 524 -9.34 14.91 15.54
C VAL A 524 -9.51 15.28 17.00
N TRP A 525 -8.41 15.44 17.75
CA TRP A 525 -8.46 15.90 19.15
C TRP A 525 -9.09 17.28 19.30
N HIS A 526 -8.74 18.23 18.42
CA HIS A 526 -9.37 19.55 18.37
C HIS A 526 -10.86 19.47 18.06
N ASN A 527 -11.25 18.74 17.02
CA ASN A 527 -12.66 18.60 16.63
C ASN A 527 -13.51 17.90 17.70
N ARG A 528 -12.92 16.92 18.40
CA ARG A 528 -13.50 16.29 19.58
C ARG A 528 -13.76 17.31 20.69
N ALA A 529 -12.81 18.22 20.94
CA ALA A 529 -12.96 19.28 21.93
C ALA A 529 -14.13 20.22 21.60
N VAL A 530 -14.24 20.65 20.35
CA VAL A 530 -15.34 21.50 19.88
C VAL A 530 -16.69 20.82 20.11
N THR A 531 -16.81 19.52 19.78
CA THR A 531 -18.05 18.77 20.05
C THR A 531 -18.33 18.66 21.55
N LEU A 532 -17.31 18.41 22.39
CA LEU A 532 -17.48 18.35 23.84
C LEU A 532 -17.93 19.68 24.44
N TYR A 533 -17.39 20.80 23.94
CA TYR A 533 -17.81 22.12 24.36
C TYR A 533 -19.28 22.41 23.98
N GLN A 534 -19.70 22.05 22.77
CA GLN A 534 -21.11 22.14 22.34
C GLN A 534 -22.07 21.29 23.19
N MET A 535 -21.56 20.32 23.95
CA MET A 535 -22.30 19.49 24.89
C MET A 535 -22.17 19.94 26.35
N ASP A 536 -21.63 21.15 26.59
CA ASP A 536 -21.33 21.71 27.91
C ASP A 536 -20.35 20.86 28.75
N ARG A 537 -19.53 20.02 28.10
CA ARG A 537 -18.51 19.17 28.74
C ARG A 537 -17.14 19.86 28.78
N CYS A 538 -17.12 21.07 29.34
CA CYS A 538 -15.97 21.97 29.42
C CYS A 538 -14.64 21.30 29.78
N ARG A 539 -14.60 20.52 30.88
CA ARG A 539 -13.36 19.87 31.35
C ARG A 539 -12.75 18.93 30.30
N GLN A 540 -13.58 18.11 29.67
CA GLN A 540 -13.12 17.15 28.66
C GLN A 540 -12.70 17.85 27.36
N ALA A 541 -13.33 18.98 27.04
CA ALA A 541 -12.93 19.82 25.91
C ALA A 541 -11.51 20.38 26.11
N LEU A 542 -11.21 20.94 27.29
CA LEU A 542 -9.88 21.43 27.64
C LEU A 542 -8.83 20.31 27.56
N GLU A 543 -9.11 19.13 28.13
CA GLU A 543 -8.21 17.96 28.06
C GLU A 543 -7.91 17.56 26.60
N SER A 544 -8.90 17.66 25.70
CA SER A 544 -8.74 17.32 24.28
C SER A 544 -7.92 18.37 23.52
N LEU A 545 -8.09 19.66 23.81
CA LEU A 545 -7.29 20.74 23.23
C LEU A 545 -5.83 20.65 23.69
N GLU A 546 -5.61 20.36 24.97
CA GLU A 546 -4.27 20.13 25.51
C GLU A 546 -3.58 18.94 24.81
N LYS A 547 -4.32 17.87 24.50
CA LYS A 547 -3.79 16.76 23.69
C LYS A 547 -3.47 17.16 22.26
N ALA A 548 -4.33 17.94 21.60
CA ALA A 548 -4.04 18.47 20.26
C ALA A 548 -2.72 19.28 20.24
N LEU A 549 -2.51 20.14 21.25
CA LEU A 549 -1.32 20.97 21.39
C LEU A 549 -0.09 20.22 21.91
N GLU A 550 -0.26 19.12 22.63
CA GLU A 550 0.85 18.20 22.97
C GLU A 550 1.43 17.58 21.70
N ILE A 551 0.56 17.21 20.75
CA ILE A 551 0.95 16.58 19.48
C ILE A 551 1.48 17.62 18.49
N ASN A 552 0.77 18.73 18.31
CA ASN A 552 1.19 19.84 17.46
C ASN A 552 1.14 21.16 18.25
N PRO A 553 2.26 21.54 18.88
CA PRO A 553 2.32 22.76 19.68
C PRO A 553 1.91 23.99 18.90
N ASP A 554 2.19 24.08 17.60
CA ASP A 554 1.98 25.29 16.79
C ASP A 554 0.59 25.35 16.12
N TYR A 555 -0.33 24.44 16.46
CA TYR A 555 -1.68 24.46 15.91
C TYR A 555 -2.53 25.60 16.52
N GLN A 556 -2.50 26.74 15.85
CA GLN A 556 -3.14 27.98 16.32
C GLN A 556 -4.63 27.84 16.66
N PRO A 557 -5.49 27.16 15.86
CA PRO A 557 -6.91 27.00 16.19
C PRO A 557 -7.14 26.36 17.57
N ALA A 558 -6.37 25.33 17.94
CA ALA A 558 -6.52 24.73 19.26
C ALA A 558 -5.99 25.64 20.38
N ARG A 559 -4.98 26.48 20.12
CA ARG A 559 -4.50 27.49 21.10
C ARG A 559 -5.58 28.53 21.38
N ASP A 560 -6.15 29.10 20.32
CA ASP A 560 -7.18 30.13 20.41
C ASP A 560 -8.42 29.60 21.16
N GLU A 561 -8.87 28.39 20.81
CA GLU A 561 -10.00 27.74 21.47
C GLU A 561 -9.69 27.43 22.96
N LEU A 562 -8.46 26.98 23.27
CA LEU A 562 -8.05 26.68 24.64
C LEU A 562 -8.04 27.94 25.51
N GLU A 563 -7.54 29.06 24.99
CA GLU A 563 -7.53 30.34 25.69
C GLU A 563 -8.96 30.85 25.92
N ALA A 564 -9.82 30.79 24.90
CA ALA A 564 -11.22 31.19 25.01
C ALA A 564 -12.00 30.36 26.05
N LEU A 565 -11.79 29.05 26.07
CA LEU A 565 -12.48 28.14 26.99
C LEU A 565 -11.99 28.24 28.42
N ARG A 566 -10.69 28.50 28.65
CA ARG A 566 -10.15 28.70 30.01
C ARG A 566 -10.81 29.88 30.75
N GLY A 567 -11.22 30.92 30.03
CA GLY A 567 -11.96 32.04 30.60
C GLY A 567 -13.47 31.81 30.75
N SER A 568 -14.03 30.85 30.02
CA SER A 568 -15.49 30.61 29.95
C SER A 568 -15.96 29.44 30.81
N CYS A 569 -15.08 28.47 31.05
CA CYS A 569 -15.36 27.24 31.80
C CYS A 569 -14.97 27.32 33.29
N SER A 570 -14.71 28.54 33.81
CA SER A 570 -14.28 28.82 35.19
C SER A 570 -15.43 28.88 36.20
#